data_AF-A0A4D6LGP8-F1
#
_entry.id   AF-A0A4D6LGP8-F1
#
_cell.length_a   1.000
_cell.length_b   1.000
_cell.length_c   1.000
_cell.angle_alpha   90.00
_cell.angle_beta   90.00
_cell.angle_gamma   90.00
#
_symmetry.space_group_name_H-M   'P 1'
#
loop_
_entity.id
_entity.type
_entity.pdbx_description
1 polymer ?
#
loop_
_entity_poly.entity_id
_entity_poly.type
_entity_poly.pdbx_seq_one_letter_code
_entity_poly.pdbx_strand_id
1 'polypeptide(L)'
;MGSDTFFSSILCCFLLLTFASAAPFISDRVFESEAFTGRALLQAKKVDFENQNYTVLTSQCKGPQYPAKVCCDAFKQFACPFANDINDLTTNCAEVMFSYINIYGKYPPGLFANECKGGELGLDCSSVKSANESSTSHTINLPPPHFASLISIASFLIFLFSSF
;
A
#
# COMPACT_ATOMS: atom_id res chain seq x y z
N MET A 1 10.06 -72.96 23.67
CA MET A 1 9.64 -71.69 24.32
C MET A 1 10.82 -70.73 24.31
N GLY A 2 10.75 -69.62 23.59
CA GLY A 2 11.84 -68.64 23.60
C GLY A 2 11.95 -67.66 22.43
N SER A 3 11.00 -67.61 21.49
CA SER A 3 10.98 -66.60 20.41
C SER A 3 10.01 -65.46 20.67
N ASP A 4 8.88 -65.74 21.33
CA ASP A 4 7.77 -64.79 21.43
C ASP A 4 7.99 -63.74 22.53
N THR A 5 8.78 -64.08 23.55
CA THR A 5 9.18 -63.17 24.63
C THR A 5 10.23 -62.15 24.16
N PHE A 6 11.09 -62.52 23.19
CA PHE A 6 12.09 -61.59 22.62
C PHE A 6 11.43 -60.55 21.71
N PHE A 7 10.50 -60.97 20.85
CA PHE A 7 9.74 -60.05 20.00
C PHE A 7 8.89 -59.08 20.82
N SER A 8 8.27 -59.56 21.91
CA SER A 8 7.48 -58.72 22.82
C SER A 8 8.33 -57.68 23.54
N SER A 9 9.54 -58.05 23.99
CA SER A 9 10.49 -57.13 24.64
C SER A 9 10.97 -56.03 23.67
N ILE A 10 11.28 -56.39 22.42
CA ILE A 10 11.70 -55.44 21.39
C ILE A 10 10.56 -54.46 21.05
N LEU A 11 9.33 -54.94 20.88
CA LEU A 11 8.17 -54.10 20.61
C LEU A 11 7.89 -53.11 21.77
N CYS A 12 8.04 -53.56 23.02
CA CYS A 12 7.89 -52.71 24.20
C CYS A 12 8.91 -51.57 24.25
N CYS A 13 10.17 -51.83 23.88
CA CYS A 13 11.21 -50.79 23.84
C CYS A 13 10.89 -49.69 22.80
N PHE A 14 10.35 -50.05 21.63
CA PHE A 14 9.96 -49.06 20.62
C PHE A 14 8.78 -48.19 21.05
N LEU A 15 7.80 -48.75 21.77
CA LEU A 15 6.66 -47.98 22.29
C LEU A 15 7.08 -46.97 23.37
N LEU A 16 8.05 -47.32 24.23
CA LEU A 16 8.56 -46.43 25.28
C LEU A 16 9.44 -45.29 24.72
N LEU A 17 10.12 -45.50 23.59
CA LEU A 17 10.91 -44.46 22.90
C LEU A 17 10.04 -43.43 22.15
N THR A 18 8.76 -43.75 21.88
CA THR A 18 7.86 -42.86 21.12
C THR A 18 7.08 -41.89 22.03
N PHE A 19 7.16 -42.04 23.36
CA PHE A 19 6.40 -41.23 24.32
C PHE A 19 7.17 -40.05 24.95
N ALA A 20 8.44 -39.85 24.57
CA ALA A 20 9.31 -38.79 25.14
C ALA A 20 9.23 -37.43 24.42
N SER A 21 8.26 -37.21 23.52
CA SER A 21 8.09 -35.94 22.79
C SER A 21 6.66 -35.35 22.90
N ALA A 22 6.04 -35.47 24.07
CA ALA A 22 4.82 -34.73 24.39
C ALA A 22 5.13 -33.68 25.47
N ALA A 23 5.71 -32.55 25.05
CA ALA A 23 5.66 -31.32 25.84
C ALA A 23 4.58 -30.41 25.22
N PRO A 24 3.60 -29.90 25.99
CA PRO A 24 2.67 -28.91 25.49
C PRO A 24 3.40 -27.56 25.55
N PHE A 25 3.92 -27.09 24.41
CA PHE A 25 4.27 -25.69 24.29
C PHE A 25 3.07 -24.94 23.70
N ILE A 26 2.44 -24.19 24.60
CA ILE A 26 1.40 -23.23 24.34
C ILE A 26 1.86 -22.25 23.25
N SER A 27 0.91 -21.92 22.38
CA SER A 27 0.99 -20.97 21.27
C SER A 27 1.67 -19.66 21.66
N ASP A 28 2.79 -19.39 21.01
CA ASP A 28 3.23 -18.02 20.70
C ASP A 28 4.03 -18.08 19.39
N ARG A 29 3.31 -18.09 18.26
CA ARG A 29 3.82 -17.59 16.98
C ARG A 29 3.09 -16.31 16.63
N VAL A 30 3.10 -15.37 17.57
CA VAL A 30 3.08 -13.95 17.25
C VAL A 30 4.55 -13.57 17.02
N PHE A 31 4.87 -13.00 15.86
CA PHE A 31 6.23 -12.79 15.32
C PHE A 31 6.94 -14.03 14.77
N GLU A 32 6.33 -14.69 13.78
CA GLU A 32 7.15 -14.98 12.62
C GLU A 32 7.37 -13.63 11.95
N SER A 33 8.56 -13.05 12.17
CA SER A 33 9.14 -12.05 11.28
C SER A 33 8.97 -12.62 9.89
N GLU A 34 7.95 -12.16 9.17
CA GLU A 34 7.75 -12.43 7.76
C GLU A 34 9.09 -12.10 7.11
N ALA A 35 9.88 -13.15 6.90
CA ALA A 35 11.14 -13.07 6.22
C ALA A 35 10.76 -12.39 4.92
N PHE A 36 11.32 -11.19 4.75
CA PHE A 36 11.21 -10.31 3.60
C PHE A 36 11.58 -11.12 2.37
N THR A 37 10.63 -11.94 1.93
CA THR A 37 10.78 -12.84 0.82
C THR A 37 10.66 -11.91 -0.34
N GLY A 38 11.81 -11.61 -0.94
CA GLY A 38 11.98 -10.84 -2.16
C GLY A 38 11.29 -11.51 -3.34
N ARG A 39 9.97 -11.65 -3.25
CA ARG A 39 9.04 -11.65 -4.35
C ARG A 39 8.55 -10.22 -4.38
N ALA A 40 9.14 -9.43 -5.28
CA ALA A 40 8.48 -8.24 -5.76
C ALA A 40 7.16 -8.70 -6.36
N LEU A 41 6.12 -8.76 -5.52
CA LEU A 41 4.78 -8.86 -6.03
C LEU A 41 4.64 -7.59 -6.86
N LEU A 42 4.50 -7.76 -8.17
CA LEU A 42 3.63 -6.90 -8.96
C LEU A 42 2.18 -7.07 -8.46
N GLN A 43 1.96 -7.02 -7.14
CA GLN A 43 0.76 -6.43 -6.60
C GLN A 43 0.79 -5.06 -7.24
N ALA A 44 0.01 -4.90 -8.30
CA ALA A 44 -0.29 -3.61 -8.87
C ALA A 44 -1.00 -2.85 -7.75
N LYS A 45 -0.21 -2.29 -6.84
CA LYS A 45 -0.66 -1.37 -5.81
C LYS A 45 -1.31 -0.27 -6.61
N LYS A 46 -2.64 -0.19 -6.49
CA LYS A 46 -3.43 0.77 -7.25
C LYS A 46 -2.96 2.20 -6.99
N VAL A 47 -2.43 2.44 -5.79
CA VAL A 47 -1.73 3.66 -5.38
C VAL A 47 -0.41 3.29 -4.73
N ASP A 48 0.68 3.89 -5.19
CA ASP A 48 1.99 3.77 -4.58
C ASP A 48 2.14 4.77 -3.43
N PHE A 49 1.79 4.33 -2.20
CA PHE A 49 1.94 5.14 -0.99
C PHE A 49 3.39 5.33 -0.56
N GLU A 50 4.34 4.53 -1.02
CA GLU A 50 5.75 4.66 -0.59
C GLU A 50 6.33 6.00 -1.04
N ASN A 51 6.06 6.36 -2.29
CA ASN A 51 6.61 7.54 -2.93
C ASN A 51 5.72 8.79 -2.85
N GLN A 52 4.68 8.80 -2.01
CA GLN A 52 3.82 9.96 -1.84
C GLN A 52 4.46 11.10 -1.05
N ASN A 53 3.92 12.31 -1.24
CA ASN A 53 4.34 13.48 -0.50
C ASN A 53 3.63 13.58 0.86
N TYR A 54 4.34 13.24 1.93
CA TYR A 54 3.86 13.30 3.31
C TYR A 54 4.04 14.68 3.98
N THR A 55 4.53 15.69 3.27
CA THR A 55 4.85 17.01 3.85
C THR A 55 3.62 17.67 4.45
N VAL A 56 2.43 17.51 3.84
CA VAL A 56 1.18 18.09 4.37
C VAL A 56 0.89 17.61 5.80
N LEU A 57 1.15 16.33 6.08
CA LEU A 57 1.02 15.75 7.41
C LEU A 57 2.15 16.23 8.34
N THR A 58 3.40 16.00 7.94
CA THR A 58 4.57 16.21 8.81
C THR A 58 4.87 17.68 9.11
N SER A 59 4.42 18.60 8.27
CA SER A 59 4.57 20.04 8.50
C SER A 59 3.50 20.63 9.42
N GLN A 60 2.30 20.07 9.45
CA GLN A 60 1.14 20.62 10.17
C GLN A 60 0.81 19.83 11.45
N CYS A 61 0.75 18.51 11.36
CA CYS A 61 0.44 17.63 12.48
C CYS A 61 1.72 17.29 13.24
N LYS A 62 1.99 18.01 14.34
CA LYS A 62 3.21 17.84 15.15
C LYS A 62 2.90 17.43 16.58
N GLY A 63 3.74 16.54 17.09
CA GLY A 63 3.74 16.16 18.51
C GLY A 63 4.36 17.24 19.40
N PRO A 64 4.23 17.09 20.73
CA PRO A 64 3.68 15.92 21.42
C PRO A 64 2.15 15.94 21.58
N GLN A 65 1.51 17.11 21.48
CA GLN A 65 0.05 17.22 21.72
C GLN A 65 -0.82 16.78 20.55
N TYR A 66 -0.31 16.74 19.31
CA TYR A 66 -1.06 16.36 18.11
C TYR A 66 -2.47 16.98 18.04
N PRO A 67 -2.57 18.31 17.88
CA PRO A 67 -3.85 19.01 17.95
C PRO A 67 -4.85 18.46 16.92
N ALA A 68 -5.94 17.85 17.41
CA ALA A 68 -6.92 17.08 16.64
C ALA A 68 -7.33 17.78 15.34
N LYS A 69 -7.83 19.02 15.43
CA LYS A 69 -8.32 19.77 14.27
C LYS A 69 -7.26 19.90 13.17
N VAL A 70 -6.04 20.32 13.54
CA VAL A 70 -4.93 20.52 12.59
C VAL A 70 -4.49 19.19 11.98
N CYS A 71 -4.38 18.15 12.80
CA CYS A 71 -3.99 16.82 12.34
C CYS A 71 -5.02 16.19 11.41
N CYS A 72 -6.31 16.36 11.70
CA CYS A 72 -7.39 15.84 10.88
C CYS A 72 -7.55 16.62 9.57
N ASP A 73 -7.40 17.95 9.60
CA ASP A 73 -7.42 18.75 8.38
C ASP A 73 -6.25 18.38 7.45
N ALA A 74 -5.04 18.19 8.00
CA ALA A 74 -3.88 17.73 7.25
C ALA A 74 -4.05 16.29 6.72
N PHE A 75 -4.62 15.39 7.53
CA PHE A 75 -4.93 14.03 7.12
C PHE A 75 -5.95 13.99 5.98
N LYS A 76 -7.01 14.79 6.05
CA LYS A 76 -8.00 14.89 4.97
C LYS A 76 -7.36 15.43 3.69
N GLN A 77 -6.50 16.45 3.78
CA GLN A 77 -5.75 16.94 2.61
C GLN A 77 -4.89 15.85 1.94
N PHE A 78 -4.29 14.96 2.74
CA PHE A 78 -3.49 13.85 2.23
C PHE A 78 -4.34 12.70 1.68
N ALA A 79 -5.36 12.26 2.41
CA ALA A 79 -6.06 11.00 2.16
C ALA A 79 -7.23 11.15 1.18
N CYS A 80 -7.90 12.30 1.13
CA CYS A 80 -9.09 12.49 0.30
C CYS A 80 -8.86 12.29 -1.22
N PRO A 81 -7.71 12.64 -1.82
CA PRO A 81 -7.41 12.29 -3.22
C PRO A 81 -7.44 10.79 -3.51
N PHE A 82 -7.24 9.95 -2.48
CA PHE A 82 -7.18 8.49 -2.58
C PHE A 82 -8.41 7.82 -1.95
N ALA A 83 -9.48 8.57 -1.64
CA ALA A 83 -10.65 8.09 -0.91
C ALA A 83 -11.27 6.82 -1.54
N ASN A 84 -11.33 6.74 -2.87
CA ASN A 84 -11.89 5.57 -3.55
C ASN A 84 -11.07 4.30 -3.32
N ASP A 85 -9.75 4.42 -3.26
CA ASP A 85 -8.85 3.28 -3.10
C ASP A 85 -8.72 2.85 -1.64
N ILE A 86 -8.66 3.81 -0.71
CA ILE A 86 -8.55 3.50 0.72
C ILE A 86 -9.88 3.03 1.34
N ASN A 87 -11.02 3.35 0.71
CA ASN A 87 -12.33 2.84 1.13
C ASN A 87 -12.69 1.49 0.48
N ASP A 88 -11.84 0.96 -0.40
CA ASP A 88 -12.05 -0.38 -0.98
C ASP A 88 -11.63 -1.47 0.02
N LEU A 89 -12.63 -2.04 0.68
CA LEU A 89 -12.47 -3.11 1.67
C LEU A 89 -11.92 -4.43 1.09
N THR A 90 -11.84 -4.56 -0.23
CA THR A 90 -11.23 -5.74 -0.88
C THR A 90 -9.71 -5.64 -0.97
N THR A 91 -9.15 -4.48 -0.62
CA THR A 91 -7.71 -4.19 -0.69
C THR A 91 -7.14 -3.85 0.69
N ASN A 92 -5.81 -3.88 0.81
CA ASN A 92 -5.09 -3.40 1.99
C ASN A 92 -4.60 -1.95 1.83
N CYS A 93 -5.19 -1.15 0.92
CA CYS A 93 -4.73 0.22 0.64
C CYS A 93 -4.73 1.11 1.89
N ALA A 94 -5.76 1.04 2.73
CA ALA A 94 -5.82 1.82 3.97
C ALA A 94 -4.71 1.44 4.96
N GLU A 95 -4.46 0.14 5.15
CA GLU A 95 -3.41 -0.36 6.05
C GLU A 95 -2.02 0.08 5.58
N VAL A 96 -1.74 -0.06 4.28
CA VAL A 96 -0.49 0.39 3.66
C VAL A 96 -0.32 1.90 3.82
N MET A 97 -1.37 2.69 3.56
CA MET A 97 -1.34 4.14 3.74
C MET A 97 -0.98 4.51 5.19
N PHE A 98 -1.67 3.94 6.19
CA PHE A 98 -1.39 4.24 7.59
C PHE A 98 0.01 3.80 8.02
N SER A 99 0.52 2.69 7.49
CA SER A 99 1.89 2.24 7.76
C SER A 99 2.92 3.31 7.36
N TYR A 100 2.86 3.81 6.12
CA TYR A 100 3.78 4.86 5.67
C TYR A 100 3.55 6.20 6.36
N ILE A 101 2.29 6.59 6.64
CA ILE A 101 1.99 7.79 7.44
C ILE A 101 2.71 7.70 8.79
N ASN A 102 2.61 6.57 9.48
CA ASN A 102 3.21 6.39 10.80
C ASN A 102 4.74 6.40 10.74
N ILE A 103 5.34 5.76 9.72
CA ILE A 103 6.80 5.69 9.57
C ILE A 103 7.39 7.05 9.20
N TYR A 104 6.84 7.76 8.20
CA TYR A 104 7.38 9.06 7.75
C TYR A 104 7.13 10.18 8.77
N GLY A 105 5.95 10.17 9.40
CA GLY A 105 5.59 11.17 10.40
C GLY A 105 6.03 10.86 11.82
N LYS A 106 6.52 9.63 12.08
CA LYS A 106 6.78 9.10 13.43
C LYS A 106 5.56 9.20 14.35
N TYR A 107 4.37 9.01 13.78
CA TYR A 107 3.11 9.10 14.51
C TYR A 107 2.85 7.84 15.34
N PRO A 108 2.26 7.97 16.55
CA PRO A 108 1.83 6.82 17.30
C PRO A 108 0.69 6.09 16.57
N PRO A 109 0.65 4.74 16.65
CA PRO A 109 -0.40 3.97 16.01
C PRO A 109 -1.77 4.37 16.55
N GLY A 110 -2.75 4.50 15.65
CA GLY A 110 -4.11 4.90 15.99
C GLY A 110 -4.32 6.40 16.23
N LEU A 111 -3.31 7.26 16.08
CA LEU A 111 -3.46 8.72 16.26
C LEU A 111 -4.65 9.27 15.48
N PHE A 112 -4.68 9.06 14.16
CA PHE A 112 -5.73 9.60 13.31
C PHE A 112 -7.09 8.92 13.54
N ALA A 113 -7.12 7.65 13.92
CA ALA A 113 -8.36 6.97 14.28
C ALA A 113 -8.99 7.53 15.57
N ASN A 114 -8.14 7.96 16.52
CA ASN A 114 -8.58 8.52 17.79
C ASN A 114 -8.95 10.00 17.70
N GLU A 115 -8.15 10.79 16.99
CA GLU A 115 -8.31 12.23 16.86
C GLU A 115 -9.37 12.61 15.80
N CYS A 116 -9.45 11.86 14.71
CA CYS A 116 -10.28 12.20 13.55
C CYS A 116 -11.58 11.42 13.52
N LYS A 117 -12.51 11.84 14.40
CA LYS A 117 -13.88 11.35 14.40
C LYS A 117 -14.69 12.15 13.38
N GLY A 118 -15.06 11.50 12.28
CA GLY A 118 -15.97 12.05 11.29
C GLY A 118 -17.44 12.04 11.74
N GLY A 119 -18.34 12.28 10.79
CA GLY A 119 -19.78 12.09 10.98
C GLY A 119 -20.20 10.64 10.78
N GLU A 120 -21.50 10.38 10.66
CA GLU A 120 -22.05 9.01 10.45
C GLU A 120 -21.49 8.32 9.20
N LEU A 121 -21.11 9.09 8.17
CA LEU A 121 -20.52 8.61 6.93
C LEU A 121 -18.98 8.60 6.95
N GLY A 122 -18.36 8.87 8.10
CA GLY A 122 -16.92 9.02 8.24
C GLY A 122 -16.42 10.44 7.96
N LEU A 123 -15.18 10.55 7.47
CA LEU A 123 -14.53 11.83 7.22
C LEU A 123 -14.98 12.41 5.88
N ASP A 124 -15.67 13.55 5.92
CA ASP A 124 -16.18 14.22 4.71
C ASP A 124 -15.05 14.87 3.88
N CYS A 125 -14.80 14.36 2.68
CA CYS A 125 -13.78 14.91 1.78
C CYS A 125 -14.25 16.11 0.93
N SER A 126 -15.51 16.51 0.99
CA SER A 126 -16.09 17.57 0.14
C SER A 126 -15.48 18.95 0.38
N SER A 127 -14.94 19.19 1.59
CA SER A 127 -14.35 20.48 1.97
C SER A 127 -12.86 20.60 1.65
N VAL A 128 -12.23 19.53 1.15
CA VAL A 128 -10.80 19.55 0.85
C VAL A 128 -10.61 20.23 -0.50
N LYS A 129 -10.11 21.47 -0.50
CA LYS A 129 -9.57 22.06 -1.73
C LYS A 129 -8.44 21.18 -2.20
N SER A 130 -8.70 20.41 -3.25
CA SER A 130 -7.67 19.68 -3.96
C SER A 130 -6.60 20.70 -4.32
N ALA A 131 -5.32 20.43 -4.00
CA ALA A 131 -4.21 21.26 -4.47
C ALA A 131 -4.12 21.30 -6.02
N ASN A 132 -4.99 20.57 -6.71
CA ASN A 132 -5.17 20.55 -8.15
C ASN A 132 -6.42 21.29 -8.67
N GLU A 133 -7.22 21.97 -7.84
CA GLU A 133 -8.25 22.88 -8.35
C GLU A 133 -7.71 24.31 -8.46
N SER A 134 -6.88 24.53 -9.49
CA SER A 134 -6.99 25.79 -10.22
C SER A 134 -8.30 25.74 -10.98
N SER A 135 -9.36 26.25 -10.36
CA SER A 135 -10.52 26.77 -11.07
C SER A 135 -10.05 27.95 -11.92
N THR A 136 -9.52 27.65 -13.09
CA THR A 136 -9.36 28.60 -14.18
C THR A 136 -10.11 28.03 -15.37
N SER A 137 -11.36 28.46 -15.50
CA SER A 137 -12.05 28.47 -16.78
C SER A 137 -11.29 29.43 -17.71
N HIS A 138 -10.18 28.97 -18.28
CA HIS A 138 -9.66 29.53 -19.50
C HIS A 138 -10.19 28.66 -20.63
N THR A 139 -11.16 29.21 -21.35
CA THR A 139 -11.47 28.82 -22.72
C THR A 139 -10.18 28.97 -23.53
N ILE A 140 -9.39 27.90 -23.61
CA ILE A 140 -8.29 27.84 -24.56
C ILE A 140 -8.92 27.51 -25.91
N ASN A 141 -9.09 28.54 -26.74
CA ASN A 141 -9.27 28.36 -28.17
C ASN A 141 -7.97 27.77 -28.72
N LEU A 142 -7.91 26.44 -28.76
CA LEU A 142 -6.82 25.71 -29.40
C LEU A 142 -7.11 25.66 -30.90
N PRO A 143 -6.28 26.27 -31.79
CA PRO A 143 -6.43 26.07 -33.21
C PRO A 143 -6.19 24.58 -33.56
N PRO A 144 -6.88 24.03 -34.56
CA PRO A 144 -6.82 22.61 -34.90
C PRO A 144 -5.39 22.18 -35.29
N PRO A 145 -4.98 20.95 -34.95
CA PRO A 145 -3.67 20.44 -35.33
C PRO A 145 -3.55 20.38 -36.86
N HIS A 146 -2.50 21.03 -37.36
CA HIS A 146 -2.11 21.08 -38.77
C HIS A 146 -1.55 19.71 -39.21
N PHE A 147 -2.42 18.84 -39.73
CA PHE A 147 -2.05 17.56 -40.35
C PHE A 147 -1.32 17.69 -41.71
N ALA A 148 -0.59 18.79 -41.97
CA ALA A 148 -0.05 19.11 -43.29
C ALA A 148 1.49 19.02 -43.40
N SER A 149 2.16 18.17 -42.61
CA SER A 149 3.62 18.02 -42.68
C SER A 149 4.12 16.58 -42.52
N LEU A 150 3.47 15.61 -43.17
CA LEU A 150 4.03 14.25 -43.34
C LEU A 150 4.09 13.78 -44.80
N ILE A 151 3.67 14.60 -45.77
CA ILE A 151 3.66 14.20 -47.19
C ILE A 151 4.97 14.55 -47.91
N SER A 152 5.84 15.42 -47.38
CA SER A 152 7.03 15.86 -48.13
C SER A 152 8.24 14.90 -48.07
N ILE A 153 8.28 13.94 -47.13
CA ILE A 153 9.46 13.08 -46.94
C ILE A 153 9.42 11.86 -47.88
N ALA A 154 8.21 11.39 -48.24
CA ALA A 154 8.05 10.24 -49.13
C ALA A 154 8.47 10.55 -50.58
N SER A 155 8.20 11.76 -51.08
CA SER A 155 8.56 12.15 -52.45
C SER A 155 10.07 12.28 -52.67
N PHE A 156 10.84 12.65 -51.64
CA PHE A 156 12.30 12.80 -51.74
C PHE A 156 13.02 11.44 -51.78
N LEU A 157 12.50 10.45 -51.03
CA LEU A 157 13.06 9.09 -51.01
C LEU A 157 12.79 8.35 -52.33
N ILE A 158 11.61 8.52 -52.93
CA ILE A 158 11.31 7.91 -54.24
C ILE A 158 12.21 8.48 -55.34
N PHE A 159 12.50 9.79 -55.33
CA PHE A 159 13.36 10.43 -56.31
C PHE A 159 14.82 9.94 -56.24
N LEU A 160 15.34 9.69 -55.03
CA LEU A 160 16.69 9.17 -54.81
C LEU A 160 16.84 7.72 -55.31
N PHE A 161 15.83 6.87 -55.14
CA PHE A 161 15.86 5.48 -55.63
C PHE A 161 15.75 5.36 -57.15
N SER A 162 15.14 6.34 -57.84
CA SER A 162 15.07 6.36 -59.30
C SER A 162 16.31 6.93 -60.00
N SER A 163 17.28 7.45 -59.25
CA SER A 163 18.48 8.09 -59.80
C SER A 163 19.76 7.25 -59.63
N PHE A 164 19.64 6.00 -59.16
CA PHE A 164 20.72 5.02 -59.05
C PHE A 164 20.42 3.78 -59.89
#